data_AF-D5FFY3-F1
#
_entry.id   AF-D5FFY3-F1
#
_cell.length_a   1.000
_cell.length_b   1.000
_cell.length_c   1.000
_cell.angle_alpha   90.00
_cell.angle_beta   90.00
_cell.angle_gamma   90.00
#
_symmetry.space_group_name_H-M   'P 1'
#
loop_
_entity.id
_entity.type
_entity.pdbx_description
1 polymer ?
#
loop_
_entity_poly.entity_id
_entity_poly.type
_entity_poly.pdbx_seq_one_letter_code
_entity_poly.pdbx_strand_id
1 'polypeptide(L)' 'DQYQQGPACQFELKQFIECTQTQSDISLCQGFNEILKNCKLQYGMQ' A
#
# COMPACT_ATOMS: atom_id res chain seq x y z
N ASP A 1 19.90 -4.32 -16.32
CA ASP A 1 19.26 -3.91 -15.05
C ASP A 1 17.77 -4.20 -15.04
N GLN A 2 17.37 -5.33 -14.47
CA GLN A 2 15.98 -5.71 -14.14
C GLN A 2 15.83 -5.77 -12.61
N TYR A 3 16.35 -4.74 -11.96
CA TYR A 3 16.00 -4.41 -10.58
C TYR A 3 15.23 -3.10 -10.65
N GLN A 4 14.24 -2.95 -9.77
CA GLN A 4 13.44 -1.75 -9.52
C GLN A 4 12.06 -1.77 -10.18
N GLN A 5 11.05 -1.71 -9.30
CA GLN A 5 9.61 -1.57 -9.55
C GLN A 5 8.90 -2.89 -9.90
N GLY A 6 8.47 -3.62 -8.87
CA GLY A 6 7.33 -4.53 -9.01
C GLY A 6 6.07 -3.78 -9.47
N PRO A 7 4.90 -4.43 -9.61
CA PRO A 7 3.67 -3.74 -9.96
C PRO A 7 3.47 -2.48 -9.11
N ALA A 8 3.02 -1.39 -9.73
CA ALA A 8 2.85 -0.11 -9.05
C ALA A 8 2.09 -0.29 -7.74
N CYS A 9 2.56 0.38 -6.69
CA CYS A 9 2.00 0.32 -5.34
C CYS A 9 2.06 -1.05 -4.63
N GLN A 10 2.86 -2.01 -5.11
CA GLN A 10 3.00 -3.31 -4.45
C GLN A 10 3.54 -3.20 -3.03
N PHE A 11 4.47 -2.26 -2.80
CA PHE A 11 5.05 -2.03 -1.48
C PHE A 11 4.01 -1.49 -0.50
N GLU A 12 3.28 -0.45 -0.91
CA GLU A 12 2.22 0.18 -0.12
C GLU A 12 1.08 -0.81 0.17
N LEU A 13 0.74 -1.65 -0.82
CA LEU A 13 -0.26 -2.69 -0.65
C LEU A 13 0.19 -3.73 0.37
N LYS A 14 1.45 -4.18 0.30
CA LYS A 14 2.01 -5.13 1.25
C LYS A 14 1.97 -4.56 2.67
N GLN A 15 2.42 -3.32 2.86
CA GLN A 15 2.42 -2.65 4.17
C GLN A 15 0.99 -2.54 4.75
N PHE A 16 0.01 -2.19 3.91
CA PHE A 16 -1.38 -2.15 4.34
C PHE A 16 -1.89 -3.53 4.78
N ILE A 17 -1.62 -4.57 3.98
CA ILE A 17 -2.04 -5.95 4.31
C ILE A 17 -1.38 -6.44 5.60
N GLU A 18 -0.06 -6.27 5.73
CA GLU A 18 0.68 -6.67 6.94
C GLU A 18 0.14 -5.98 8.20
N CYS A 19 -0.22 -4.70 8.10
CA CYS A 19 -0.88 -4.00 9.20
C CYS A 19 -2.23 -4.63 9.54
N THR A 20 -3.11 -4.89 8.56
CA THR A 20 -4.43 -5.49 8.82
C THR A 20 -4.36 -6.94 9.32
N GLN A 21 -3.29 -7.67 9.00
CA GLN A 21 -3.06 -9.02 9.51
C GLN A 21 -2.53 -9.01 10.95
N THR A 22 -1.81 -7.94 11.34
CA THR A 22 -1.19 -7.83 12.67
C THR A 22 -2.10 -7.12 13.67
N GLN A 23 -2.89 -6.14 13.21
CA GLN A 23 -3.74 -5.30 14.05
C GLN A 23 -5.20 -5.74 13.94
N SER A 24 -5.84 -6.00 15.09
CA SER A 24 -7.29 -6.24 15.13
C SER A 24 -8.09 -4.96 14.88
N ASP A 25 -7.52 -3.81 15.23
CA ASP A 25 -8.12 -2.49 14.97
C ASP A 25 -7.57 -1.90 13.66
N ILE A 26 -8.41 -1.94 12.62
CA ILE A 26 -8.06 -1.48 11.27
C ILE A 26 -7.90 0.04 11.22
N SER A 27 -8.43 0.81 12.20
CA SER A 27 -8.23 2.27 12.19
C SER A 27 -6.75 2.64 12.34
N LEU A 28 -5.95 1.80 13.00
CA LEU A 28 -4.50 1.96 13.11
C LEU A 28 -3.77 1.82 11.77
N CYS A 29 -4.40 1.17 10.79
CA CYS A 29 -3.86 0.97 9.44
C CYS A 29 -4.30 2.05 8.44
N GLN A 30 -5.08 3.05 8.86
CA GLN A 30 -5.56 4.12 7.96
C GLN A 30 -4.42 4.87 7.27
N GLY A 31 -3.30 5.12 7.96
CA GLY A 31 -2.13 5.75 7.36
C GLY A 31 -1.55 4.95 6.19
N PHE A 32 -1.47 3.62 6.28
CA PHE A 32 -1.03 2.78 5.17
C PHE A 32 -2.02 2.78 4.01
N ASN A 33 -3.32 2.85 4.30
CA ASN A 33 -4.36 2.97 3.27
C ASN A 33 -4.26 4.30 2.50
N GLU A 34 -3.97 5.41 3.20
CA GLU A 34 -3.80 6.72 2.56
C GLU A 34 -2.58 6.75 1.64
N ILE A 35 -1.46 6.15 2.06
CA ILE A 35 -0.26 6.05 1.22
C ILE A 35 -0.55 5.18 -0.02
N LEU A 36 -1.25 4.05 0.16
CA LEU A 36 -1.66 3.20 -0.96
C LEU A 36 -2.59 3.94 -1.94
N LYS A 37 -3.55 4.71 -1.44
CA LYS A 37 -4.44 5.54 -2.27
C LYS A 37 -3.64 6.60 -3.04
N ASN A 38 -2.72 7.30 -2.37
CA ASN A 38 -1.88 8.29 -3.03
C ASN A 38 -1.01 7.68 -4.12
N CYS A 39 -0.43 6.50 -3.86
CA CYS A 39 0.29 5.78 -4.88
C CYS A 39 -0.61 5.44 -6.07
N LYS A 40 -1.80 4.85 -5.83
CA LYS A 40 -2.76 4.54 -6.90
C LYS A 40 -3.11 5.75 -7.76
N LEU A 41 -3.35 6.90 -7.13
CA LEU A 41 -3.62 8.17 -7.83
C LEU A 41 -2.44 8.63 -8.69
N GLN A 42 -1.20 8.53 -8.18
CA GLN A 42 0.00 8.90 -8.94
C GLN A 42 0.19 8.04 -10.20
N TYR A 43 -0.18 6.77 -10.14
CA TYR A 43 -0.08 5.83 -11.26
C TYR A 43 -1.36 5.77 -12.11
N GLY A 44 -2.38 6.58 -11.82
CA GLY A 44 -3.66 6.57 -12.55
C GLY A 44 -4.45 5.26 -12.40
N MET A 45 -4.20 4.50 -11.33
CA MET A 45 -4.92 3.27 -11.01
C MET A 45 -6.20 3.62 -10.25
N GLN A 46 -7.31 3.80 -10.96
CA GLN A 46 -8.64 4.01 -10.37
C GLN A 46 -9.39 2.69 -10.22
#